data_AF-A0A1V1NYU5-F1
#
_entry.id   AF-A0A1V1NYU5-F1
#
_cell.length_a   1.000
_cell.length_b   1.000
_cell.length_c   1.000
_cell.angle_alpha   90.00
_cell.angle_beta   90.00
_cell.angle_gamma   90.00
#
_symmetry.space_group_name_H-M   'P 1'
#
loop_
_entity.id
_entity.type
_entity.pdbx_description
1 polymer ?
#
loop_
_entity_poly.entity_id
_entity_poly.type
_entity_poly.pdbx_seq_one_letter_code
_entity_poly.pdbx_strand_id
1 'polypeptide(L)'
;MIRKIFPSKWRPLKPIKHGNIIQHRTLLVFYRVITFKNRAPAWIKVIIERQVFLPQDWALSPPDDPRRITNYKFLSVYETTRAVKPLDM
;
A
#
# COMPACT_ATOMS: atom_id res chain seq x y z
N MET A 1 -3.26 -15.43 15.23
CA MET A 1 -3.68 -15.56 13.82
C MET A 1 -3.98 -14.17 13.26
N ILE A 2 -3.08 -13.59 12.46
CA ILE A 2 -3.29 -12.26 11.88
C ILE A 2 -4.16 -12.43 10.62
N ARG A 3 -5.40 -11.93 10.66
CA ARG A 3 -6.27 -11.85 9.48
C ARG A 3 -5.62 -10.89 8.45
N LYS A 4 -5.61 -11.26 7.17
CA LYS A 4 -5.02 -10.47 6.08
C LYS A 4 -5.44 -8.99 6.20
N ILE A 5 -4.45 -8.09 6.28
CA ILE A 5 -4.67 -6.64 6.33
C ILE A 5 -4.68 -6.12 4.89
N PHE A 6 -5.86 -5.74 4.38
CA PHE A 6 -5.98 -5.11 3.07
C PHE A 6 -5.92 -3.57 3.19
N PRO A 7 -5.35 -2.86 2.20
CA PRO A 7 -5.40 -1.40 2.14
C PRO A 7 -6.82 -0.92 1.87
N SER A 8 -7.22 0.12 2.57
CA SER A 8 -8.51 0.79 2.41
C SER A 8 -8.57 1.60 1.12
N LYS A 9 -7.44 2.12 0.64
CA LYS A 9 -7.34 2.81 -0.65
C LYS A 9 -6.06 2.43 -1.38
N TRP A 10 -6.16 2.39 -2.69
CA TRP A 10 -5.08 2.08 -3.61
C TRP A 10 -5.06 3.14 -4.70
N ARG A 11 -3.91 3.78 -4.93
CA ARG A 11 -3.76 4.77 -5.99
C ARG A 11 -2.54 4.42 -6.84
N PRO A 12 -2.69 4.09 -8.12
CA PRO A 12 -1.53 3.92 -9.00
C PRO A 12 -0.78 5.25 -9.11
N LEU A 13 0.54 5.19 -9.04
CA LEU A 13 1.43 6.32 -9.29
C LEU A 13 2.05 6.17 -10.68
N LYS A 14 2.59 7.26 -11.22
CA LYS A 14 3.27 7.23 -12.52
C LYS A 14 4.43 6.21 -12.46
N PRO A 15 4.48 5.23 -13.38
CA PRO A 15 5.58 4.28 -13.42
C PRO A 15 6.87 5.01 -13.80
N ILE A 16 7.99 4.50 -13.30
CA ILE A 16 9.33 5.01 -13.61
C ILE A 16 10.02 3.99 -14.51
N LYS A 17 10.59 4.44 -15.62
CA LYS A 17 11.41 3.60 -16.50
C LYS A 17 12.88 3.83 -16.18
N HIS A 18 13.63 2.75 -15.98
CA HIS A 18 15.08 2.80 -15.77
C HIS A 18 15.73 1.68 -16.59
N GLY A 19 16.29 2.04 -17.75
CA GLY A 19 16.78 1.07 -18.74
C GLY A 19 15.68 0.07 -19.11
N ASN A 20 16.01 -1.23 -19.06
CA ASN A 20 15.09 -2.32 -19.38
C ASN A 20 14.12 -2.67 -18.23
N ILE A 21 14.07 -1.88 -17.16
CA ILE A 21 13.19 -2.11 -16.01
C ILE A 21 12.10 -1.03 -15.93
N ILE A 22 10.86 -1.45 -15.78
CA ILE A 22 9.72 -0.61 -15.40
C ILE A 22 9.45 -0.82 -13.92
N GLN A 23 9.42 0.27 -13.17
CA GLN A 23 8.99 0.31 -11.78
C GLN A 23 7.54 0.78 -11.72
N HIS A 24 6.62 -0.13 -11.48
CA HIS A 24 5.22 0.18 -11.18
C HIS A 24 5.10 0.59 -9.72
N ARG A 25 4.47 1.74 -9.48
CA ARG A 25 4.35 2.31 -8.14
C ARG A 25 2.87 2.40 -7.77
N THR A 26 2.53 2.01 -6.56
CA THR A 26 1.16 2.09 -6.04
C THR A 26 1.19 2.59 -4.62
N LEU A 27 0.42 3.64 -4.35
CA LEU A 27 0.24 4.16 -3.01
C LEU A 27 -0.90 3.39 -2.32
N LEU A 28 -0.55 2.75 -1.21
CA LEU A 28 -1.44 1.97 -0.36
C LEU A 28 -1.74 2.77 0.90
N VAL A 29 -3.03 2.95 1.19
CA VAL A 29 -3.49 3.66 2.39
C VAL A 29 -4.25 2.69 3.26
N PHE A 30 -3.85 2.59 4.52
CA PHE A 30 -4.50 1.79 5.53
C PHE A 30 -5.08 2.70 6.61
N TYR A 31 -6.29 2.38 7.06
CA TYR A 31 -6.88 2.97 8.24
C TYR A 31 -7.10 1.89 9.30
N ARG A 32 -6.64 2.17 10.52
CA ARG A 32 -6.82 1.28 11.67
C ARG A 32 -7.13 2.07 12.92
N VAL A 33 -8.02 1.54 13.74
CA VAL A 33 -8.21 2.00 15.12
C VAL A 33 -7.13 1.35 15.97
N ILE A 34 -6.37 2.17 16.70
CA ILE A 34 -5.41 1.70 17.70
C ILE A 34 -5.94 2.10 19.07
N THR A 35 -6.13 1.10 19.93
CA THR A 35 -6.48 1.28 21.34
C THR A 35 -5.20 1.51 22.15
N PHE A 36 -5.17 2.57 22.94
CA PHE A 36 -4.05 2.89 23.83
C PHE A 36 -4.44 2.55 25.26
N LYS A 37 -3.46 2.21 26.11
CA LYS A 37 -3.72 1.92 27.53
C LYS A 37 -4.15 3.16 28.32
N ASN A 38 -3.61 4.33 27.97
CA ASN A 38 -3.69 5.55 28.78
C ASN A 38 -4.48 6.70 28.10
N ARG A 39 -5.16 6.42 26.99
CA ARG A 39 -6.00 7.42 26.30
C ARG A 39 -7.09 6.75 25.46
N ALA A 40 -8.03 7.56 24.99
CA ALA A 40 -9.07 7.10 24.07
C ALA A 40 -8.46 6.45 22.81
N PRO A 41 -9.13 5.45 22.21
CA PRO A 41 -8.71 4.88 20.94
C PRO A 41 -8.59 5.96 19.87
N ALA A 42 -7.58 5.83 19.00
CA ALA A 42 -7.35 6.79 17.93
C ALA A 42 -7.35 6.10 16.56
N TRP A 43 -7.84 6.81 15.55
CA TRP A 43 -7.73 6.38 14.16
C TRP A 43 -6.35 6.75 13.63
N ILE A 44 -5.61 5.76 13.15
CA ILE A 44 -4.31 5.94 12.52
C ILE A 44 -4.45 5.70 11.03
N LYS A 45 -3.90 6.63 10.25
CA LYS A 45 -3.70 6.45 8.82
C LYS A 45 -2.24 6.10 8.56
N VAL A 46 -2.02 5.01 7.84
CA VAL A 46 -0.70 4.55 7.41
C VAL A 46 -0.63 4.62 5.89
N ILE A 47 0.44 5.21 5.37
CA ILE A 47 0.68 5.32 3.93
C ILE A 47 1.97 4.56 3.59
N ILE A 48 1.85 3.60 2.70
CA ILE A 48 2.94 2.78 2.18
C ILE A 48 2.94 2.89 0.66
N GLU A 49 4.11 2.99 0.07
CA GLU A 49 4.27 2.84 -1.37
C GLU A 49 4.73 1.42 -1.69
N ARG A 50 3.95 0.70 -2.50
CA ARG A 50 4.36 -0.56 -3.12
C ARG A 50 5.06 -0.25 -4.43
N GLN A 51 6.24 -0.83 -4.64
CA GLN A 51 7.04 -0.72 -5.84
C GLN A 51 7.23 -2.11 -6.41
N VAL A 52 6.82 -2.33 -7.66
CA VAL A 52 7.00 -3.61 -8.36
C VAL A 52 7.95 -3.36 -9.53
N PHE A 53 9.05 -4.08 -9.55
CA PHE A 53 10.04 -4.00 -10.62
C PHE A 53 9.81 -5.12 -11.62
N LEU A 54 9.66 -4.74 -12.88
CA LEU A 54 9.40 -5.63 -14.01
C LEU A 54 10.39 -5.33 -15.14
N PRO A 55 10.95 -6.34 -15.79
CA PRO A 55 11.51 -6.16 -17.13
C PRO A 55 10.47 -5.56 -18.09
N GLN A 56 10.89 -4.68 -19.00
CA GLN A 56 9.99 -3.99 -19.96
C GLN A 56 9.21 -4.96 -20.86
N ASP A 57 9.87 -6.05 -21.25
CA ASP A 57 9.32 -7.17 -22.02
C ASP A 57 8.20 -7.91 -21.27
N TRP A 58 8.09 -7.72 -19.95
CA TRP A 58 7.08 -8.37 -19.10
C TRP A 58 5.93 -7.45 -18.71
N ALA A 59 5.78 -6.30 -19.35
CA ALA A 59 4.61 -5.42 -19.15
C ALA A 59 3.27 -6.15 -19.41
N LEU A 60 3.30 -7.24 -20.18
CA LEU A 60 2.14 -8.09 -20.51
C LEU A 60 2.07 -9.37 -19.66
N SER A 61 3.06 -9.65 -18.80
CA SER A 61 3.11 -10.90 -18.03
C SER A 61 2.06 -10.92 -16.90
N PRO A 62 1.47 -12.08 -16.57
CA PRO A 62 0.42 -12.22 -15.56
C PRO A 62 0.82 -11.65 -14.18
N PRO A 63 -0.15 -11.15 -13.39
CA PRO A 63 0.09 -10.42 -12.13
C PRO A 63 0.88 -11.20 -11.05
N ASP A 64 0.92 -12.52 -11.14
CA ASP A 64 1.44 -13.44 -10.12
C ASP A 64 2.78 -14.11 -10.52
N ASP A 65 3.51 -13.55 -11.49
CA ASP A 65 4.83 -14.08 -11.85
C ASP A 65 5.81 -13.97 -10.66
N PRO A 66 6.42 -15.08 -10.18
CA PRO A 66 7.30 -15.09 -9.01
C PRO A 66 8.59 -14.29 -9.21
N ARG A 67 8.92 -13.89 -10.44
CA ARG A 67 10.11 -13.07 -10.76
C ARG A 67 9.91 -11.58 -10.48
N ARG A 68 8.76 -11.19 -9.95
CA ARG A 68 8.41 -9.81 -9.57
C ARG A 68 9.05 -9.42 -8.24
N ILE A 69 10.07 -8.58 -8.29
CA ILE A 69 10.62 -7.98 -7.06
C ILE A 69 9.63 -6.92 -6.59
N THR A 70 9.05 -7.11 -5.39
CA THR A 70 8.15 -6.14 -4.76
C THR A 70 8.80 -5.54 -3.52
N ASN A 71 9.02 -4.23 -3.55
CA ASN A 71 9.50 -3.47 -2.40
C ASN A 71 8.37 -2.63 -1.79
N TYR A 72 8.40 -2.46 -0.48
CA TYR A 72 7.48 -1.59 0.24
C TYR A 72 8.27 -0.46 0.90
N LYS A 73 7.94 0.79 0.56
CA LYS A 73 8.52 1.98 1.17
C LYS A 73 7.49 2.60 2.10
N PHE A 74 7.81 2.67 3.39
CA PHE A 74 7.02 3.42 4.35
C PHE A 74 7.13 4.92 4.04
N LEU A 75 5.99 5.61 3.97
CA LEU A 75 5.96 7.05 3.70
C LEU A 75 5.58 7.85 4.93
N SER A 76 4.47 7.52 5.58
CA SER A 76 4.01 8.25 6.76
C SER A 76 3.01 7.47 7.61
N VAL A 77 2.96 7.84 8.90
CA VAL A 77 1.94 7.44 9.86
C VAL A 77 1.50 8.67 10.63
N TYR A 78 0.20 8.86 10.79
CA TYR A 78 -0.34 9.94 11.61
C TYR A 78 -1.74 9.61 12.12
N GLU A 79 -2.08 10.22 13.26
CA GLU A 79 -3.42 10.19 13.81
C GLU A 79 -4.37 11.04 12.96
N THR A 80 -5.57 10.52 12.69
CA THR A 80 -6.58 11.21 11.90
C THR A 80 -7.89 11.29 12.66
N THR A 81 -8.58 12.41 12.57
CA THR A 81 -9.89 12.62 13.19
C THR A 81 -11.04 12.07 12.35
N ARG A 82 -10.77 11.62 11.11
CA ARG A 82 -11.80 11.01 10.27
C ARG A 82 -12.10 9.60 10.75
N ALA A 83 -13.29 9.42 11.34
CA ALA A 83 -13.99 8.16 11.30
C ALA A 83 -14.18 7.79 9.82
N VAL A 84 -13.27 6.97 9.28
CA VAL A 84 -13.45 6.41 7.95
C VAL A 84 -14.65 5.48 8.06
N LYS A 85 -15.80 5.90 7.53
CA LYS A 85 -16.92 4.98 7.30
C LYS A 85 -16.33 3.77 6.59
N PRO A 86 -16.37 2.56 7.17
CA PRO A 86 -15.98 1.37 6.44
C PRO A 86 -16.84 1.38 5.17
N LEU A 87 -16.18 1.35 4.00
CA LEU A 87 -16.89 1.12 2.75
C LEU A 87 -17.62 -0.21 2.93
N ASP A 88 -18.95 -0.17 2.78
CA ASP A 88 -19.80 -1.35 2.80
C ASP A 88 -19.16 -2.42 1.91
N MET A 89 -18.88 -3.57 2.51
CA MET A 89 -18.31 -4.73 1.85
C MET A 89 -19.27 -5.29 0.81
#